data_AF-A0A1A6Y674-F1
#
_entry.id   AF-A0A1A6Y674-F1
#
_cell.length_a   1.000
_cell.length_b   1.000
_cell.length_c   1.000
_cell.angle_alpha   90.00
_cell.angle_beta   90.00
_cell.angle_gamma   90.00
#
_symmetry.space_group_name_H-M   'P 1'
#
loop_
_entity.id
_entity.type
_entity.pdbx_description
1 polymer ?
#
loop_
_entity_poly.entity_id
_entity_poly.type
_entity_poly.pdbx_seq_one_letter_code
_entity_poly.pdbx_strand_id
1 'polypeptide(L)'
;MDAIEKRALDLLCGEIDLDPEDYDEGERIEAGEALRAIIAALTPPEGYVLVPVLPTYEMAEAMEVKWESGEGFPWRYAAMLAARPEVKP
;
A
#
# COMPACT_ATOMS: atom_id res chain seq x y z
N MET A 1 -10.99 2.05 9.82
CA MET A 1 -9.54 1.96 9.58
C MET A 1 -9.14 0.50 9.44
N ASP A 2 -8.56 0.12 8.31
CA ASP A 2 -8.03 -1.22 8.07
C ASP A 2 -6.67 -1.44 8.78
N ALA A 3 -6.09 -2.64 8.65
CA ALA A 3 -4.85 -2.98 9.33
C ALA A 3 -3.63 -2.22 8.79
N ILE A 4 -3.63 -1.87 7.50
CA ILE A 4 -2.58 -1.07 6.86
C ILE A 4 -2.70 0.37 7.32
N GLU A 5 -3.90 0.95 7.23
CA GLU A 5 -4.17 2.32 7.67
C GLU A 5 -3.86 2.50 9.15
N LYS A 6 -4.19 1.53 10.01
CA LYS A 6 -3.85 1.58 11.44
C LYS A 6 -2.35 1.57 11.68
N ARG A 7 -1.62 0.67 11.00
CA ARG A 7 -0.16 0.62 11.11
C ARG A 7 0.49 1.90 10.57
N ALA A 8 -0.03 2.46 9.48
CA ALA A 8 0.46 3.71 8.92
C ALA A 8 0.25 4.86 9.89
N LEU A 9 -0.92 4.94 10.54
CA LEU A 9 -1.21 5.92 11.58
C LEU A 9 -0.31 5.74 12.81
N ASP A 10 -0.16 4.51 13.32
CA ASP A 10 0.69 4.24 14.48
C ASP A 10 2.17 4.62 14.22
N LEU A 11 2.68 4.33 13.02
CA LEU A 11 4.03 4.73 12.61
C LEU A 11 4.15 6.25 12.41
N LEU A 12 3.14 6.88 11.80
CA LEU A 12 3.08 8.33 11.62
C LEU A 12 3.16 9.04 12.97
N CYS A 13 2.24 8.72 13.87
CA CYS A 13 2.13 9.26 15.22
C CYS A 13 3.42 9.04 16.03
N GLY A 14 4.03 7.86 15.92
CA GLY A 14 5.32 7.57 16.55
C GLY A 14 6.49 8.42 16.03
N GLU A 15 6.45 8.86 14.77
CA GLU A 15 7.52 9.68 14.15
C GLU A 15 7.41 11.18 14.45
N ILE A 16 6.22 11.64 14.84
CA ILE A 16 5.92 13.03 15.16
C ILE A 16 5.59 13.26 16.64
N ASP A 17 5.81 12.23 17.49
CA ASP A 17 5.52 12.23 18.93
C ASP A 17 4.10 12.75 19.26
N LEU A 18 3.13 12.29 18.48
CA LEU A 18 1.74 12.73 18.53
C LEU A 18 0.83 11.57 18.95
N ASP A 19 -0.13 11.84 19.82
CA ASP A 19 -1.21 10.88 20.07
C ASP A 19 -2.09 10.77 18.81
N PRO A 20 -2.45 9.57 18.34
CA PRO A 20 -3.42 9.39 17.26
C PRO A 20 -4.75 10.13 17.47
N GLU A 21 -5.17 10.35 18.73
CA GLU A 21 -6.39 11.10 19.05
C GLU A 21 -6.26 12.61 18.83
N ASP A 22 -5.04 13.13 18.82
CA ASP A 22 -4.72 14.55 18.64
C ASP A 22 -4.39 14.90 17.17
N TYR A 23 -4.46 13.94 16.25
CA TYR A 23 -4.18 14.17 14.82
C TYR A 23 -5.28 14.99 14.14
N ASP A 24 -4.93 16.17 13.62
CA ASP A 24 -5.82 17.02 12.83
C ASP A 24 -5.27 17.29 11.42
N GLU A 25 -6.17 17.29 10.43
CA GLU A 25 -5.78 17.39 9.02
C GLU A 25 -5.37 18.84 8.67
N GLY A 26 -4.14 19.02 8.18
CA GLY A 26 -3.62 20.34 7.78
C GLY A 26 -2.69 21.02 8.79
N GLU A 27 -2.32 20.32 9.86
CA GLU A 27 -1.32 20.79 10.81
C GLU A 27 0.06 20.96 10.16
N ARG A 28 0.78 22.02 10.57
CA ARG A 28 2.12 22.31 10.06
C ARG A 28 3.15 21.48 10.83
N ILE A 29 3.74 20.51 10.15
CA ILE A 29 4.84 19.68 10.68
C ILE A 29 6.19 20.11 10.11
N GLU A 30 7.27 19.78 10.82
CA GLU A 30 8.63 20.03 10.33
C GLU A 30 8.95 19.14 9.12
N ALA A 31 9.81 19.61 8.21
CA ALA A 31 10.10 18.88 6.97
C ALA A 31 10.71 17.47 7.22
N GLY A 32 11.46 17.32 8.31
CA GLY A 32 12.01 16.02 8.72
C GLY A 32 10.94 15.04 9.20
N GLU A 33 9.94 15.54 9.91
CA GLU A 33 8.77 14.76 10.37
C GLU A 33 7.90 14.34 9.19
N ALA A 34 7.62 15.26 8.26
CA ALA A 34 6.92 14.97 7.01
C ALA A 34 7.61 13.87 6.18
N LEU A 35 8.95 13.90 6.10
CA LEU A 35 9.69 12.90 5.35
C LEU A 35 9.60 11.51 6.01
N ARG A 36 9.71 11.43 7.35
CA ARG A 36 9.62 10.15 8.08
C ARG A 36 8.20 9.58 8.03
N ALA A 37 7.19 10.44 8.16
CA ALA A 37 5.79 10.14 7.92
C ALA A 37 5.54 9.50 6.55
N ILE A 38 6.05 10.14 5.49
CA ILE A 38 5.93 9.63 4.11
C ILE A 38 6.65 8.29 3.96
N ILE A 39 7.86 8.14 4.51
CA ILE A 39 8.60 6.87 4.47
C ILE A 39 7.81 5.78 5.18
N ALA A 40 7.27 6.04 6.37
CA ALA A 40 6.47 5.09 7.12
C ALA A 40 5.22 4.64 6.34
N ALA A 41 4.48 5.59 5.75
CA ALA A 41 3.28 5.32 4.97
C ALA A 41 3.59 4.54 3.67
N LEU A 42 4.73 4.81 3.03
CA LEU A 42 5.14 4.16 1.79
C LEU A 42 5.91 2.86 2.01
N THR A 43 6.37 2.58 3.23
CA THR A 43 7.08 1.34 3.56
C THR A 43 6.07 0.21 3.77
N PRO A 44 6.02 -0.80 2.88
CA PRO A 44 5.12 -1.93 3.05
C PRO A 44 5.36 -2.62 4.40
N PRO A 45 4.34 -3.27 4.97
CA PRO A 45 4.55 -4.15 6.11
C PRO A 45 5.60 -5.24 5.81
N GLU A 46 6.22 -5.79 6.85
CA GLU A 46 7.19 -6.87 6.68
C GLU A 46 6.55 -8.05 5.93
N GLY A 47 7.25 -8.54 4.89
CA GLY A 47 6.73 -9.58 4.00
C GLY A 47 5.86 -9.07 2.84
N TYR A 48 5.60 -7.77 2.76
CA TYR A 48 4.87 -7.14 1.65
C TYR A 48 5.82 -6.34 0.76
N VAL A 49 5.46 -6.20 -0.51
CA VAL A 49 6.17 -5.38 -1.49
C VAL A 49 5.17 -4.49 -2.24
N LEU A 50 5.61 -3.30 -2.65
CA LEU A 50 4.82 -2.46 -3.53
C LEU A 50 4.78 -3.10 -4.92
N VAL A 51 3.56 -3.32 -5.42
CA VAL A 51 3.33 -3.82 -6.78
C VAL A 51 2.40 -2.87 -7.53
N PRO A 52 2.54 -2.76 -8.86
CA PRO A 52 1.61 -2.00 -9.69
C PRO A 52 0.16 -2.46 -9.51
N VAL A 53 -0.81 -1.54 -9.57
CA VAL A 53 -2.25 -1.89 -9.52
C VAL A 53 -2.69 -2.59 -10.81
N LEU A 54 -2.12 -2.19 -11.95
CA LEU A 54 -2.24 -2.90 -13.22
C LEU A 54 -0.95 -3.67 -13.46
N PRO A 55 -0.99 -4.95 -13.86
CA PRO A 55 0.23 -5.69 -14.12
C PRO A 55 0.97 -5.10 -15.33
N THR A 56 2.27 -5.35 -15.43
CA THR A 56 3.05 -5.05 -16.64
C THR A 56 3.16 -6.30 -17.53
N TYR A 57 3.51 -6.10 -18.81
CA TYR A 57 3.70 -7.21 -19.74
C TYR A 57 4.81 -8.16 -19.27
N GLU A 58 5.89 -7.62 -18.72
CA GLU A 58 7.02 -8.38 -18.17
C GLU A 58 6.59 -9.28 -16.99
N MET A 59 5.63 -8.83 -16.17
CA MET A 59 5.06 -9.67 -15.11
C MET A 59 4.27 -10.85 -15.68
N ALA A 60 3.58 -10.66 -16.81
CA ALA A 60 2.86 -11.73 -17.49
C ALA A 60 3.83 -12.72 -18.14
N GLU A 61 4.89 -12.21 -18.77
CA GLU A 61 5.95 -13.01 -19.39
C GLU A 61 6.70 -13.86 -18.36
N ALA A 62 7.05 -13.28 -17.20
CA ALA A 62 7.70 -14.00 -16.10
C ALA A 62 6.85 -15.17 -15.55
N MET A 63 5.52 -15.07 -15.68
CA MET A 63 4.57 -16.11 -15.28
C MET A 63 4.22 -17.07 -16.42
N GLU A 64 4.75 -16.85 -17.63
CA GLU A 64 4.41 -17.58 -18.86
C GLU A 64 2.89 -17.57 -19.18
N VAL A 65 2.20 -16.46 -18.86
CA VAL A 65 0.75 -16.31 -19.06
C VAL A 65 0.45 -15.35 -20.22
N LYS A 66 -0.59 -15.65 -21.01
CA LYS A 66 -1.04 -14.79 -22.11
C LYS A 66 -1.65 -13.47 -21.60
N TRP A 67 -1.25 -12.36 -22.23
CA TRP A 67 -1.77 -11.02 -21.96
C TRP A 67 -3.23 -10.82 -22.41
N GLU A 68 -3.54 -11.11 -23.68
CA GLU A 68 -4.81 -10.73 -24.35
C GLU A 68 -5.83 -11.89 -24.47
N SER A 69 -6.36 -12.41 -23.35
CA SER A 69 -7.52 -13.31 -23.43
C SER A 69 -8.64 -12.87 -22.50
N GLY A 70 -9.87 -13.35 -22.72
CA GLY A 70 -11.04 -12.99 -21.88
C GLY A 70 -10.87 -13.32 -20.39
N GLU A 71 -9.88 -14.17 -20.05
CA GLU A 71 -9.38 -14.46 -18.70
C GLU A 71 -7.86 -14.21 -18.59
N GLY A 72 -7.35 -13.22 -19.32
CA GLY A 72 -5.92 -12.91 -19.45
C GLY A 72 -5.28 -12.48 -18.13
N PHE A 73 -3.95 -12.36 -18.16
CA PHE A 73 -3.17 -12.02 -16.96
C PHE A 73 -3.69 -10.76 -16.23
N PRO A 74 -4.10 -9.65 -16.89
CA PRO A 74 -4.68 -8.49 -16.21
C PRO A 74 -5.89 -8.80 -15.32
N TRP A 75 -6.81 -9.65 -15.81
CA TRP A 75 -7.99 -10.03 -15.05
C TRP A 75 -7.65 -10.88 -13.83
N ARG A 76 -6.78 -11.88 -14.02
CA ARG A 76 -6.32 -12.76 -12.93
C ARG A 76 -5.53 -12.00 -11.87
N TYR A 77 -4.70 -11.04 -12.31
CA TYR A 77 -3.94 -10.17 -11.43
C TYR A 77 -4.86 -9.28 -10.57
N ALA A 78 -5.87 -8.66 -11.19
CA ALA A 78 -6.87 -7.89 -10.46
C ALA A 78 -7.62 -8.74 -9.42
N ALA A 79 -8.02 -9.97 -9.79
CA ALA A 79 -8.66 -10.91 -8.87
C ALA A 79 -7.72 -11.32 -7.71
N MET A 80 -6.43 -11.55 -7.99
CA MET A 80 -5.41 -11.85 -6.97
C MET A 80 -5.24 -10.68 -5.98
N LEU A 81 -5.14 -9.45 -6.49
CA LEU A 81 -5.07 -8.25 -5.64
C LEU A 81 -6.35 -8.04 -4.82
N ALA A 82 -7.51 -8.37 -5.36
CA ALA A 82 -8.79 -8.28 -4.65
C ALA A 82 -8.94 -9.35 -3.55
N ALA A 83 -8.28 -10.50 -3.69
CA ALA A 83 -8.29 -11.58 -2.71
C ALA A 83 -7.31 -11.35 -1.53
N ARG A 84 -6.57 -10.24 -1.53
CA ARG A 84 -5.61 -9.92 -0.47
C ARG A 84 -6.32 -9.78 0.89
N PRO A 85 -5.72 -10.26 2.00
CA PRO A 85 -6.35 -10.23 3.33
C PRO A 85 -6.74 -8.83 3.82
N GLU A 86 -6.08 -7.79 3.31
CA GLU A 86 -6.27 -6.40 3.72
C GLU A 86 -7.47 -5.75 3.01
N VAL A 87 -7.89 -6.30 1.87
CA VAL A 87 -9.08 -5.86 1.13
C VAL A 87 -10.29 -6.56 1.74
N LYS A 88 -10.85 -6.00 2.83
CA LYS A 88 -12.14 -6.45 3.37
C LYS A 88 -13.29 -6.07 2.40
N PRO A 89 -14.38 -6.84 2.34
CA PRO A 89 -15.63 -6.37 1.73
C PRO A 89 -16.23 -5.18 2.49
#